data_AF-A0A7X4WE19-F1
#
_entry.id   AF-A0A7X4WE19-F1
#
_cell.length_a   1.000
_cell.length_b   1.000
_cell.length_c   1.000
_cell.angle_alpha   90.00
_cell.angle_beta   90.00
_cell.angle_gamma   90.00
#
_symmetry.space_group_name_H-M   'P 1'
#
loop_
_entity.id
_entity.type
_entity.pdbx_description
1 polymer ?
#
loop_
_entity_poly.entity_id
_entity_poly.type
_entity_poly.pdbx_seq_one_letter_code
_entity_poly.pdbx_strand_id
1 'polypeptide(L)'
;MAWIYAILIFAAGALVGAFAARLGNKNLKQQKELQKELDKTKYQLEQYRQELVDHFARSSDLLDNLAKDYSKLYEHMAKTSAELMPNLPEQDNPFSQRISTLTPIADEPETETEELGTHQPRDYANGASGLLRAEQKQAEAAKAS
;
A
#
# COMPACT_ATOMS: atom_id res chain seq x y z
N MET A 1 -19.76 9.83 -72.71
CA MET A 1 -20.69 10.13 -71.60
C MET A 1 -20.33 9.45 -70.27
N ALA A 2 -19.70 8.26 -70.25
CA ALA A 2 -19.36 7.56 -69.00
C ALA A 2 -18.25 8.21 -68.12
N TRP A 3 -17.35 9.00 -68.72
CA TRP A 3 -16.23 9.64 -68.03
C TRP A 3 -16.67 10.64 -66.95
N ILE A 4 -17.85 11.25 -67.11
CA ILE A 4 -18.40 12.14 -66.09
C ILE A 4 -18.58 11.34 -64.81
N TYR A 5 -19.32 10.22 -64.82
CA TYR A 5 -19.56 9.34 -63.65
C TYR A 5 -18.29 8.89 -62.92
N ALA A 6 -17.18 8.71 -63.62
CA ALA A 6 -15.90 8.41 -62.97
C ALA A 6 -15.39 9.59 -62.11
N ILE A 7 -15.55 10.83 -62.59
CA ILE A 7 -15.10 12.04 -61.90
C ILE A 7 -15.91 12.31 -60.64
N LEU A 8 -17.23 12.16 -60.65
CA LEU A 8 -18.04 12.37 -59.42
C LEU A 8 -17.87 11.28 -58.38
N ILE A 9 -17.63 10.03 -58.76
CA ILE A 9 -17.27 8.97 -57.78
C ILE A 9 -15.91 9.27 -57.19
N PHE A 10 -14.93 9.69 -58.00
CA PHE A 10 -13.61 10.08 -57.53
C PHE A 10 -13.68 11.29 -56.58
N ALA A 11 -14.46 12.32 -56.93
CA ALA A 11 -14.63 13.51 -56.08
C ALA A 11 -15.30 13.17 -54.75
N ALA A 12 -16.37 12.34 -54.77
CA ALA A 12 -17.02 11.87 -53.56
C ALA A 12 -16.08 11.01 -52.70
N GLY A 13 -15.34 10.08 -53.32
CA GLY A 13 -14.35 9.25 -52.63
C GLY A 13 -13.20 10.06 -52.03
N ALA A 14 -12.72 11.08 -52.73
CA ALA A 14 -11.67 11.97 -52.23
C ALA A 14 -12.14 12.78 -51.01
N LEU A 15 -13.38 13.28 -51.04
CA LEU A 15 -13.97 13.99 -49.89
C LEU A 15 -14.12 13.07 -48.67
N VAL A 16 -14.68 11.87 -48.86
CA VAL A 16 -14.84 10.89 -47.78
C VAL A 16 -13.49 10.41 -47.25
N GLY A 17 -12.54 10.13 -48.14
CA GLY A 17 -11.18 9.70 -47.78
C GLY A 17 -10.43 10.78 -46.99
N ALA A 18 -10.53 12.05 -47.41
CA ALA A 18 -9.95 13.17 -46.67
C ALA A 18 -10.57 13.32 -45.27
N PHE A 19 -11.89 13.14 -45.15
CA PHE A 19 -12.59 13.21 -43.87
C PHE A 19 -12.19 12.06 -42.93
N ALA A 20 -12.10 10.83 -43.44
CA ALA A 20 -11.64 9.67 -42.69
C ALA A 20 -10.18 9.81 -42.22
N ALA A 21 -9.29 10.29 -43.09
CA ALA A 21 -7.88 10.53 -42.75
C ALA A 21 -7.73 11.63 -41.67
N ARG A 22 -8.56 12.67 -41.72
CA ARG A 22 -8.61 13.75 -40.70
C ARG A 22 -8.98 13.19 -39.32
N LEU A 23 -9.90 12.23 -39.25
CA LEU A 23 -10.31 11.57 -38.01
C LEU A 23 -9.25 10.60 -37.48
N GLY A 24 -8.67 9.76 -38.35
CA GLY A 24 -7.66 8.76 -37.96
C GLY A 24 -6.38 9.37 -37.36
N ASN A 25 -5.92 10.51 -37.88
CA ASN A 25 -4.71 11.18 -37.37
C ASN A 25 -4.83 11.67 -35.91
N LYS A 26 -6.05 11.90 -35.38
CA LYS A 26 -6.24 12.27 -33.98
C LYS A 26 -6.03 11.08 -33.05
N ASN A 27 -6.47 9.90 -33.44
CA ASN A 27 -6.35 8.67 -32.65
C ASN A 27 -4.89 8.22 -32.47
N LEU A 28 -4.05 8.38 -33.49
CA LEU A 28 -2.62 8.06 -33.40
C LEU A 28 -1.88 8.96 -32.40
N LYS A 29 -2.27 10.23 -32.28
CA LYS A 29 -1.71 11.13 -31.26
C LYS A 29 -2.13 10.72 -29.86
N GLN A 30 -3.41 10.38 -29.67
CA GLN A 30 -3.93 9.89 -28.40
C GLN A 30 -3.26 8.60 -27.95
N GLN A 31 -3.02 7.64 -28.85
CA GLN A 31 -2.30 6.41 -28.49
C GLN A 31 -0.87 6.66 -28.05
N LYS A 32 -0.15 7.58 -28.73
CA LYS A 32 1.21 7.98 -28.33
C LYS A 32 1.22 8.69 -26.98
N GLU A 33 0.21 9.52 -26.71
CA GLU A 33 0.05 10.20 -25.43
C GLU A 33 -0.25 9.21 -24.30
N LEU A 34 -1.16 8.26 -24.52
CA LEU A 34 -1.46 7.17 -23.57
C LEU A 34 -0.21 6.33 -23.26
N GLN A 35 0.56 5.96 -24.29
CA GLN A 35 1.78 5.18 -24.11
C GLN A 35 2.83 5.97 -23.30
N LYS A 36 2.96 7.27 -23.57
CA LYS A 36 3.84 8.16 -22.82
C LYS A 36 3.38 8.29 -21.36
N GLU A 37 2.08 8.33 -21.11
CA GLU A 37 1.52 8.36 -19.77
C GLU A 37 1.81 7.06 -19.02
N LEU A 38 1.61 5.89 -19.66
CA LEU A 38 1.97 4.60 -19.09
C LEU A 38 3.46 4.50 -18.75
N ASP A 39 4.34 4.92 -19.66
CA ASP A 39 5.79 4.90 -19.42
C ASP A 39 6.18 5.86 -18.28
N LYS A 40 5.53 7.03 -18.20
CA LYS A 40 5.72 7.98 -17.10
C LYS A 40 5.28 7.38 -15.77
N THR A 41 4.11 6.75 -15.70
CA THR A 41 3.60 6.13 -14.47
C THR A 41 4.50 4.97 -14.02
N LYS A 42 4.98 4.14 -14.95
CA LYS A 42 5.94 3.08 -14.64
C LYS A 42 7.24 3.64 -14.08
N TYR A 43 7.77 4.70 -14.68
CA TYR A 43 8.96 5.38 -14.18
C TYR A 43 8.75 5.95 -12.78
N GLN A 44 7.61 6.60 -12.52
CA GLN A 44 7.26 7.10 -11.19
C GLN A 44 7.13 5.99 -10.16
N LEU A 45 6.56 4.84 -10.53
CA LEU A 45 6.46 3.69 -9.64
C LEU A 45 7.83 3.13 -9.27
N GLU A 46 8.74 3.06 -10.24
CA GLU A 46 10.10 2.58 -9.99
C GLU A 46 10.87 3.55 -9.09
N GLN A 47 10.73 4.86 -9.31
CA GLN A 47 11.28 5.86 -8.40
C GLN A 47 10.73 5.73 -6.99
N TYR A 48 9.42 5.54 -6.85
CA TYR A 48 8.78 5.35 -5.55
C TYR A 48 9.28 4.07 -4.85
N ARG A 49 9.49 2.98 -5.60
CA ARG A 49 10.11 1.77 -5.06
C ARG A 49 11.52 2.02 -4.55
N GLN A 50 12.32 2.74 -5.32
CA GLN A 50 13.68 3.07 -4.92
C GLN A 50 13.69 3.94 -3.65
N GLU A 51 12.83 4.95 -3.58
CA GLU A 51 12.66 5.81 -2.40
C GLU A 51 12.22 5.00 -1.18
N LEU A 52 11.29 4.05 -1.33
CA LEU A 52 10.88 3.16 -0.25
C LEU A 52 12.03 2.29 0.25
N VAL A 53 12.81 1.70 -0.66
CA VAL A 53 13.97 0.87 -0.28
C VAL A 53 14.98 1.71 0.51
N ASP A 54 15.29 2.93 0.06
CA ASP A 54 16.19 3.83 0.79
C ASP A 54 15.62 4.25 2.16
N HIS A 55 14.31 4.53 2.22
CA HIS A 55 13.63 4.86 3.47
C HIS A 55 13.66 3.71 4.48
N PHE A 56 13.46 2.47 4.02
CA PHE A 56 13.56 1.28 4.87
C PHE A 56 14.99 0.98 5.30
N ALA A 57 15.98 1.17 4.43
CA ALA A 57 17.40 1.03 4.79
C ALA A 57 17.78 2.03 5.89
N ARG A 58 17.39 3.29 5.73
CA ARG A 58 17.61 4.32 6.76
C ARG A 58 16.84 4.01 8.05
N SER A 59 15.62 3.50 7.93
CA SER A 59 14.82 3.10 9.09
C SER A 59 15.41 1.92 9.83
N SER A 60 15.99 0.93 9.14
CA SER A 60 16.68 -0.19 9.79
C SER A 60 17.91 0.28 10.55
N ASP A 61 18.67 1.24 10.01
CA ASP A 61 19.81 1.83 10.71
C ASP A 61 19.37 2.58 11.98
N LEU A 62 18.28 3.34 11.90
CA LEU A 62 17.67 4.00 13.06
C LEU A 62 17.18 2.98 14.10
N LEU A 63 16.55 1.91 13.66
CA LEU A 63 16.02 0.85 14.53
C LEU A 63 17.15 0.06 15.22
N ASP A 64 18.25 -0.21 14.51
CA ASP A 64 19.45 -0.84 15.07
C ASP A 64 20.08 0.03 16.17
N ASN A 65 20.20 1.34 15.92
CA ASN A 65 20.66 2.29 16.93
C ASN A 65 19.73 2.32 18.15
N LEU A 66 18.41 2.34 17.92
CA LEU A 66 17.43 2.28 19.00
C LEU A 66 17.54 0.99 19.81
N ALA A 67 17.70 -0.16 19.15
CA ALA A 67 17.87 -1.45 19.83
C ALA A 67 19.14 -1.48 20.70
N LYS A 68 20.24 -0.91 20.21
CA LYS A 68 21.48 -0.75 20.98
C LYS A 68 21.27 0.15 22.20
N ASP A 69 20.62 1.29 22.04
CA ASP A 69 20.38 2.22 23.14
C ASP A 69 19.39 1.67 24.17
N TYR A 70 18.37 0.94 23.72
CA TYR A 70 17.47 0.20 24.58
C TYR A 70 18.21 -0.87 25.39
N SER A 71 19.13 -1.61 24.76
CA SER A 71 19.96 -2.61 25.45
C SER A 71 20.85 -1.99 26.53
N LYS A 72 21.49 -0.84 26.23
CA LYS A 72 22.30 -0.09 27.21
C LYS A 72 21.45 0.41 28.37
N LEU A 73 20.26 0.94 28.08
CA LEU A 73 19.33 1.41 29.11
C LEU A 73 18.94 0.27 30.04
N TYR A 74 18.60 -0.90 29.47
CA TYR A 74 18.28 -2.08 30.25
C TYR A 74 19.45 -2.53 31.12
N GLU A 75 20.67 -2.62 30.56
CA GLU A 75 21.87 -2.98 31.32
C GLU A 75 22.14 -2.00 32.47
N HIS A 76 21.98 -0.70 32.22
CA HIS A 76 22.11 0.32 33.24
C HIS A 76 21.08 0.15 34.35
N MET A 77 19.80 -0.08 34.01
CA MET A 77 18.73 -0.33 34.99
C MET A 77 18.96 -1.62 35.79
N ALA A 78 19.40 -2.69 35.12
CA ALA A 78 19.74 -3.95 35.79
C ALA A 78 20.88 -3.76 36.79
N LYS A 79 21.95 -3.04 36.40
CA LYS A 79 23.08 -2.73 37.27
C LYS A 79 22.67 -1.83 38.44
N THR A 80 21.93 -0.76 38.19
CA THR A 80 21.44 0.15 39.23
C THR A 80 20.50 -0.57 40.20
N SER A 81 19.63 -1.45 39.71
CA SER A 81 18.76 -2.29 40.55
C SER A 81 19.59 -3.19 41.48
N ALA A 82 20.61 -3.86 40.95
CA ALA A 82 21.51 -4.70 41.75
C ALA A 82 22.31 -3.90 42.80
N GLU A 83 22.72 -2.66 42.48
CA GLU A 83 23.47 -1.80 43.39
C GLU A 83 22.59 -1.19 44.51
N LEU A 84 21.39 -0.71 44.17
CA LEU A 84 20.49 -0.08 45.14
C LEU A 84 19.68 -1.07 45.97
N MET A 85 19.45 -2.29 45.45
CA MET A 85 18.64 -3.33 46.10
C MET A 85 19.39 -4.66 46.20
N PRO A 86 20.54 -4.73 46.91
CA PRO A 86 21.40 -5.92 46.93
C PRO A 86 20.80 -7.12 47.67
N ASN A 87 19.75 -6.93 48.47
CA ASN A 87 19.06 -8.00 49.22
C ASN A 87 17.74 -8.44 48.58
N LEU A 88 17.41 -7.92 47.38
CA LEU A 88 16.18 -8.30 46.69
C LEU A 88 16.40 -9.64 45.97
N PRO A 89 15.55 -10.66 46.20
CA PRO A 89 15.66 -11.93 45.49
C PRO A 89 15.47 -11.69 43.97
N GLU A 90 16.21 -12.44 43.13
CA GLU A 90 16.21 -12.25 41.68
C GLU A 90 14.82 -12.41 41.02
N GLN A 91 13.91 -13.13 41.68
CA GLN A 91 12.50 -13.27 41.26
C GLN A 91 11.70 -11.97 41.37
N ASP A 92 12.05 -11.09 42.31
CA ASP A 92 11.35 -9.81 42.53
C ASP A 92 11.99 -8.65 41.75
N ASN A 93 13.13 -8.87 41.08
CA ASN A 93 13.79 -7.86 40.26
C ASN A 93 13.28 -7.92 38.81
N PRO A 94 12.53 -6.90 38.32
CA PRO A 94 12.03 -6.89 36.95
C PRO A 94 13.13 -6.75 35.89
N PHE A 95 14.36 -6.42 36.31
CA PHE A 95 15.53 -6.25 35.44
C PHE A 95 16.54 -7.41 35.52
N SER A 96 16.18 -8.54 36.16
CA SER A 96 17.04 -9.74 36.20
C SER A 96 17.00 -10.54 34.89
N GLN A 97 15.89 -10.46 34.14
CA GLN A 97 15.68 -11.22 32.90
C GLN A 97 16.30 -10.53 31.68
N ARG A 98 17.54 -10.88 31.32
CA ARG A 98 18.22 -10.30 30.15
C ARG A 98 17.36 -10.39 28.89
N ILE A 99 17.32 -9.31 28.11
CA ILE A 99 16.53 -9.23 26.87
C ILE A 99 16.94 -10.31 25.85
N SER A 100 18.21 -10.74 25.85
CA SER A 100 18.66 -11.88 25.02
C SER A 100 18.04 -13.24 25.38
N THR A 101 17.41 -13.38 26.55
CA THR A 101 16.66 -14.59 26.95
C THR A 101 15.17 -14.46 26.67
N LEU A 102 14.71 -13.37 26.05
CA LEU A 102 13.43 -13.41 25.36
C LEU A 102 13.59 -14.42 24.23
N THR A 103 13.12 -15.64 24.47
CA THR A 103 13.00 -16.66 23.45
C THR A 103 12.34 -15.99 22.25
N PRO A 104 12.96 -16.02 21.05
CA PRO A 104 12.20 -15.77 19.84
C PRO A 104 10.94 -16.62 19.97
N ILE A 105 9.77 -16.09 19.60
CA ILE A 105 8.59 -16.91 19.39
C ILE A 105 8.95 -17.80 18.18
N ALA A 106 9.75 -18.82 18.43
CA ALA A 106 10.05 -19.90 17.54
C ALA A 106 8.95 -20.89 17.83
N ASP A 107 7.92 -20.83 16.99
CA ASP A 107 6.94 -21.88 16.72
C ASP A 107 6.88 -22.93 17.83
N GLU A 108 6.15 -22.64 18.90
CA GLU A 108 5.73 -23.71 19.79
C GLU A 108 4.90 -24.69 18.95
N PRO A 109 5.12 -26.01 19.08
CA PRO A 109 4.26 -26.98 18.42
C PRO A 109 2.88 -26.89 19.05
N GLU A 110 1.98 -26.17 18.40
CA GLU A 110 0.56 -26.07 18.73
C GLU A 110 -0.06 -27.47 18.72
N THR A 111 -0.06 -28.14 19.88
CA THR A 111 -0.98 -29.25 20.13
C THR A 111 -2.26 -28.68 20.68
N GLU A 112 -3.14 -28.25 19.77
CA GLU A 112 -4.58 -28.49 19.79
C GLU A 112 -5.23 -27.77 18.59
N THR A 113 -5.28 -28.52 17.48
CA THR A 113 -6.39 -28.58 16.52
C THR A 113 -7.51 -27.55 16.71
N GLU A 114 -7.50 -26.47 15.93
CA GLU A 114 -8.61 -26.05 15.05
C GLU A 114 -8.06 -25.18 13.89
N GLU A 115 -7.92 -25.83 12.73
CA GLU A 115 -7.93 -25.28 11.36
C GLU A 115 -7.27 -23.91 11.09
N LEU A 116 -5.93 -23.90 11.03
CA LEU A 116 -5.16 -22.88 10.31
C LEU A 116 -5.22 -23.12 8.79
N GLY A 117 -6.41 -22.96 8.20
CA GLY A 117 -6.66 -23.09 6.77
C GLY A 117 -6.85 -21.72 6.10
N THR A 118 -5.78 -21.15 5.54
CA THR A 118 -5.84 -20.10 4.50
C THR A 118 -6.73 -18.89 4.83
N HIS A 119 -6.27 -17.98 5.69
CA HIS A 119 -6.88 -16.65 5.71
C HIS A 119 -6.54 -15.91 4.41
N GLN A 120 -7.47 -15.95 3.45
CA GLN A 120 -7.48 -15.03 2.29
C GLN A 120 -7.41 -13.58 2.79
N PRO A 121 -6.79 -12.67 2.01
CA PRO A 121 -6.68 -11.27 2.39
C PRO A 121 -8.05 -10.73 2.75
N ARG A 122 -8.16 -10.04 3.89
CA ARG A 122 -9.42 -9.39 4.26
C ARG A 122 -9.76 -8.34 3.20
N ASP A 123 -10.79 -8.60 2.40
CA ASP A 123 -11.34 -7.60 1.47
C ASP A 123 -11.96 -6.46 2.30
N TYR A 124 -11.20 -5.38 2.47
CA TYR A 124 -11.58 -4.15 3.21
C TYR A 124 -12.72 -3.35 2.53
N ALA A 125 -13.43 -3.97 1.59
CA ALA A 125 -14.44 -3.33 0.74
C ALA A 125 -15.89 -3.73 1.07
N ASN A 126 -16.13 -4.58 2.08
CA ASN A 126 -17.50 -4.95 2.46
C ASN A 126 -17.95 -4.26 3.75
N GLY A 127 -18.47 -3.04 3.57
CA GLY A 127 -19.18 -2.32 4.60
C GLY A 127 -19.05 -0.83 4.38
N ALA A 128 -20.04 -0.24 3.71
CA ALA A 128 -20.14 1.19 3.44
C ALA A 128 -19.55 2.02 4.59
N SER A 129 -18.46 2.74 4.28
CA SER A 129 -17.87 3.72 5.17
C SER A 129 -19.00 4.57 5.76
N GLY A 130 -19.18 4.49 7.08
CA GLY A 130 -20.35 5.00 7.80
C GLY A 130 -20.51 6.52 7.80
N LEU A 131 -19.87 7.21 6.85
CA LEU A 131 -19.85 8.67 6.72
C LEU A 131 -21.12 9.26 6.11
N LEU A 132 -22.02 8.47 5.51
CA LEU A 132 -23.21 8.99 4.80
C LEU A 132 -24.57 8.57 5.41
N ARG A 133 -24.61 7.86 6.54
CA ARG A 133 -25.89 7.35 7.09
C ARG A 133 -26.60 8.31 8.06
N ALA A 134 -26.03 9.48 8.32
CA ALA A 134 -26.61 10.44 9.25
C ALA A 134 -27.84 11.18 8.69
N GLU A 135 -27.95 11.39 7.37
CA GLU A 135 -29.06 12.18 6.80
C GLU A 135 -30.35 11.36 6.53
N GLN A 136 -30.25 10.09 6.11
CA GLN A 136 -31.45 9.31 5.80
C GLN A 136 -32.33 9.02 7.02
N LYS A 137 -31.73 8.90 8.22
CA LYS A 137 -32.47 8.59 9.44
C LYS A 137 -33.33 9.78 9.94
N GLN A 138 -32.97 11.02 9.59
CA GLN A 138 -33.76 12.20 9.94
C GLN A 138 -34.94 12.43 8.97
N ALA A 139 -34.78 12.12 7.69
CA ALA A 139 -35.86 12.26 6.70
C ALA A 139 -36.98 11.22 6.89
N GLU A 140 -36.65 10.04 7.43
CA GLU A 140 -37.63 8.96 7.67
C GLU A 140 -38.42 9.18 8.98
N ALA A 141 -37.78 9.74 10.02
CA ALA A 141 -38.45 10.08 11.28
C ALA A 141 -39.45 11.24 11.13
N ALA A 142 -39.20 12.19 10.22
CA ALA A 142 -40.09 13.33 9.99
C ALA A 142 -41.34 12.99 9.15
N LYS A 143 -41.39 11.82 8.50
CA LYS A 143 -42.57 11.34 7.76
C LYS A 143 -43.47 10.43 8.59
N ALA A 144 -43.04 10.07 9.79
CA ALA A 144 -43.76 9.17 10.70
C ALA A 144 -44.38 9.90 11.91
N SER A 145 -44.39 11.23 11.92
CA SER A 145 -45.11 12.08 12.88
C SER A 145 -46.22 12.86 12.21
#